data_AF-A0A1M4N4S1-F1
#
_entry.id   AF-A0A1M4N4S1-F1
#
_cell.length_a   1.000
_cell.length_b   1.000
_cell.length_c   1.000
_cell.angle_alpha   90.00
_cell.angle_beta   90.00
_cell.angle_gamma   90.00
#
_symmetry.space_group_name_H-M   'P 1'
#
loop_
_entity.id
_entity.type
_entity.pdbx_description
1 polymer ?
#
loop_
_entity_poly.entity_id
_entity_poly.type
_entity_poly.pdbx_seq_one_letter_code
_entity_poly.pdbx_strand_id
1 'polypeptide(L)'
;MIKTPYLLFLGDAPDQLAAKVAQGIKDWRPDNAVGQFRMEGCKADLGLTDMTLEEAKAAGAKTLVVGVANRGGVISPAWKKVLVAALEEGFDLASGLHNLLREEPDLVAVAEACGRELHDVRVPEVEYPIANGKKRRGKRVLAVGTDCSVGKMYTALALDESMRKKGLKSTFRATGQTGILITGNGVPLDAVVADFMAGSIEWLTPDNDDDHWDIIEGQGSLFHVSYSGVTMALVHGGQADALILCHEPTRTHLRGLPEYSVPSLQELWDTALPLARIANPACQVVGVSVNTQHMGADEADAYLAKIEEELGLPAVDPYRHSADKLADALAAL
;
A
#
# COMPACT_ATOMS: atom_id res chain seq x y z
N MET A 1 -6.63 -4.06 17.18
CA MET A 1 -6.39 -2.82 16.41
C MET A 1 -5.09 -2.20 16.92
N ILE A 2 -4.18 -1.84 16.02
CA ILE A 2 -2.87 -1.27 16.39
C ILE A 2 -3.09 0.10 17.05
N LYS A 3 -2.45 0.33 18.19
CA LYS A 3 -2.69 1.54 19.00
C LYS A 3 -1.88 2.73 18.48
N THR A 4 -2.54 3.83 18.14
CA THR A 4 -1.90 5.10 17.75
C THR A 4 -1.71 6.03 18.96
N PRO A 5 -0.76 6.99 18.92
CA PRO A 5 0.19 7.27 17.85
C PRO A 5 1.44 6.36 17.90
N TYR A 6 2.27 6.45 16.86
CA TYR A 6 3.39 5.56 16.56
C TYR A 6 4.74 6.26 16.69
N LEU A 7 5.75 5.52 17.12
CA LEU A 7 7.16 5.82 16.85
C LEU A 7 7.60 4.99 15.63
N LEU A 8 8.14 5.63 14.60
CA LEU A 8 8.56 4.95 13.36
C LEU A 8 10.01 4.49 13.46
N PHE A 9 10.22 3.19 13.63
CA PHE A 9 11.55 2.59 13.74
C PHE A 9 12.16 2.35 12.35
N LEU A 10 13.27 3.04 12.07
CA LEU A 10 13.99 2.95 10.80
C LEU A 10 15.23 2.04 10.86
N GLY A 11 15.53 1.47 12.03
CA GLY A 11 16.72 0.63 12.21
C GLY A 11 17.97 1.28 11.63
N ASP A 12 18.73 0.49 10.89
CA ASP A 12 19.94 0.87 10.14
C ASP A 12 19.68 0.88 8.62
N ALA A 13 18.51 1.39 8.19
CA ALA A 13 18.10 1.42 6.78
C ALA A 13 19.23 1.93 5.85
N PRO A 14 19.61 1.18 4.80
CA PRO A 14 20.74 1.53 3.94
C PRO A 14 20.44 2.67 2.96
N ASP A 15 19.16 3.00 2.75
CA ASP A 15 18.68 4.04 1.86
C ASP A 15 17.21 4.41 2.19
N GLN A 16 16.70 5.47 1.54
CA GLN A 16 15.32 5.94 1.73
C GLN A 16 14.28 4.91 1.26
N LEU A 17 14.62 4.07 0.28
CA LEU A 17 13.69 3.10 -0.30
C LEU A 17 13.36 1.97 0.68
N ALA A 18 14.31 1.61 1.53
CA ALA A 18 14.08 0.67 2.63
C ALA A 18 13.05 1.20 3.63
N ALA A 19 12.97 2.51 3.86
CA ALA A 19 12.03 3.16 4.78
C ALA A 19 10.64 3.46 4.17
N LYS A 20 10.31 2.87 3.00
CA LYS A 20 9.02 3.12 2.31
C LYS A 20 7.78 2.88 3.16
N VAL A 21 7.85 1.99 4.15
CA VAL A 21 6.72 1.68 5.04
C VAL A 21 6.46 2.85 5.98
N ALA A 22 7.49 3.31 6.68
CA ALA A 22 7.42 4.49 7.52
C ALA A 22 7.07 5.75 6.73
N GLN A 23 7.66 5.93 5.54
CA GLN A 23 7.34 7.06 4.65
C GLN A 23 5.84 7.08 4.31
N GLY A 24 5.27 5.93 3.94
CA GLY A 24 3.84 5.82 3.64
C GLY A 24 2.97 6.18 4.86
N ILE A 25 3.35 5.75 6.07
CA ILE A 25 2.62 6.13 7.28
C ILE A 25 2.72 7.64 7.52
N LYS A 26 3.91 8.22 7.41
CA LYS A 26 4.14 9.66 7.61
C LYS A 26 3.38 10.51 6.59
N ASP A 27 3.34 10.10 5.33
CA ASP A 27 2.67 10.87 4.28
C ASP A 27 1.13 10.83 4.42
N TRP A 28 0.58 9.69 4.81
CA TRP A 28 -0.89 9.47 4.80
C TRP A 28 -1.55 9.53 6.17
N ARG A 29 -0.78 9.44 7.25
CA ARG A 29 -1.20 9.56 8.65
C ARG A 29 -0.13 10.32 9.46
N PRO A 30 0.24 11.56 9.06
CA PRO A 30 1.26 12.33 9.78
C PRO A 30 0.92 12.50 11.27
N ASP A 31 -0.35 12.70 11.60
CA ASP A 31 -0.82 12.85 12.99
C ASP A 31 -0.65 11.57 13.84
N ASN A 32 -0.49 10.41 13.19
CA ASN A 32 -0.19 9.15 13.88
C ASN A 32 1.31 8.95 14.09
N ALA A 33 2.20 9.78 13.57
CA ALA A 33 3.65 9.60 13.71
C ALA A 33 4.23 10.66 14.65
N VAL A 34 4.60 10.27 15.88
CA VAL A 34 5.18 11.24 16.84
C VAL A 34 6.61 11.64 16.49
N GLY A 35 7.34 10.75 15.81
CA GLY A 35 8.77 10.88 15.54
C GLY A 35 9.32 9.66 14.81
N GLN A 36 10.63 9.68 14.59
CA GLN A 36 11.39 8.56 14.02
C GLN A 36 12.47 8.09 14.99
N PHE A 37 12.79 6.79 14.94
CA PHE A 37 13.93 6.22 15.66
C PHE A 37 14.91 5.67 14.64
N ARG A 38 16.14 6.18 14.63
CA ARG A 38 17.23 5.74 13.76
C ARG A 38 18.36 5.12 14.57
N MET A 39 18.84 3.96 14.13
CA MET A 39 20.06 3.37 14.69
C MET A 39 21.30 3.94 14.01
N GLU A 40 22.47 3.68 14.61
CA GLU A 40 23.75 4.02 14.01
C GLU A 40 23.85 3.44 12.58
N GLY A 41 24.29 4.28 11.63
CA GLY A 41 24.44 3.90 10.23
C GLY A 41 23.17 3.99 9.37
N CYS A 42 22.01 4.36 9.96
CA CYS A 42 20.80 4.62 9.19
C CYS A 42 20.98 5.79 8.21
N LYS A 43 20.66 5.55 6.93
CA LYS A 43 20.74 6.55 5.84
C LYS A 43 19.37 7.06 5.39
N ALA A 44 18.29 6.51 5.95
CA ALA A 44 16.95 7.00 5.71
C ALA A 44 16.62 8.17 6.65
N ASP A 45 15.81 9.10 6.18
CA ASP A 45 15.28 10.19 6.99
C ASP A 45 13.87 10.52 6.51
N LEU A 46 12.90 10.54 7.42
CA LEU A 46 11.52 10.94 7.09
C LEU A 46 11.33 12.45 7.25
N GLY A 47 12.32 13.16 7.81
CA GLY A 47 12.22 14.55 8.24
C GLY A 47 11.39 14.72 9.51
N LEU A 48 11.16 13.65 10.27
CA LEU A 48 10.54 13.71 11.60
C LEU A 48 11.62 13.94 12.65
N THR A 49 11.22 14.41 13.84
CA THR A 49 12.12 14.50 14.99
C THR A 49 12.65 13.12 15.36
N ASP A 50 13.96 12.99 15.46
CA ASP A 50 14.59 11.79 16.04
C ASP A 50 14.24 11.73 17.53
N MET A 51 13.74 10.59 17.99
CA MET A 51 13.35 10.38 19.39
C MET A 51 13.94 9.08 19.93
N THR A 52 14.34 9.09 21.20
CA THR A 52 14.53 7.86 21.96
C THR A 52 13.18 7.21 22.30
N LEU A 53 13.20 6.00 22.86
CA LEU A 53 11.97 5.32 23.30
C LEU A 53 11.29 6.11 24.42
N GLU A 54 12.06 6.65 25.37
CA GLU A 54 11.55 7.44 26.50
C GLU A 54 10.93 8.76 26.03
N GLU A 55 11.59 9.46 25.10
CA GLU A 55 11.08 10.70 24.50
C GLU A 55 9.77 10.45 23.74
N ALA A 56 9.73 9.40 22.92
CA ALA A 56 8.52 9.04 22.18
C ALA A 56 7.39 8.60 23.11
N LYS A 57 7.69 7.89 24.20
CA LYS A 57 6.71 7.50 25.22
C LYS A 57 6.13 8.72 25.92
N ALA A 58 6.97 9.68 26.29
CA ALA A 58 6.55 10.96 26.87
C ALA A 58 5.72 11.79 25.88
N ALA A 59 6.03 11.71 24.57
CA ALA A 59 5.24 12.29 23.49
C ALA A 59 3.93 11.53 23.20
N GLY A 60 3.65 10.43 23.90
CA GLY A 60 2.39 9.71 23.86
C GLY A 60 2.34 8.51 22.92
N ALA A 61 3.46 8.13 22.27
CA ALA A 61 3.51 6.95 21.42
C ALA A 61 3.07 5.68 22.16
N LYS A 62 2.28 4.86 21.47
CA LYS A 62 1.72 3.61 21.97
C LYS A 62 2.36 2.38 21.32
N THR A 63 2.73 2.50 20.06
CA THR A 63 3.31 1.40 19.28
C THR A 63 4.61 1.82 18.61
N LEU A 64 5.63 0.96 18.68
CA LEU A 64 6.82 1.06 17.85
C LEU A 64 6.56 0.28 16.55
N VAL A 65 6.53 0.99 15.42
CA VAL A 65 6.28 0.37 14.11
C VAL A 65 7.60 0.14 13.40
N VAL A 66 7.87 -1.11 13.00
CA VAL A 66 9.01 -1.44 12.13
C VAL A 66 8.73 -0.86 10.74
N GLY A 67 9.30 0.32 10.52
CA GLY A 67 9.06 1.20 9.38
C GLY A 67 9.88 0.88 8.14
N VAL A 68 10.59 -0.24 8.15
CA VAL A 68 11.58 -0.60 7.15
C VAL A 68 11.31 -1.98 6.57
N ALA A 69 11.67 -2.14 5.30
CA ALA A 69 11.67 -3.42 4.61
C ALA A 69 13.10 -3.73 4.16
N ASN A 70 13.65 -4.84 4.64
CA ASN A 70 14.94 -5.36 4.20
C ASN A 70 14.76 -6.63 3.35
N ARG A 71 15.80 -6.97 2.59
CA ARG A 71 15.80 -8.16 1.75
C ARG A 71 15.74 -9.40 2.66
N GLY A 72 14.69 -10.21 2.51
CA GLY A 72 14.46 -11.40 3.33
C GLY A 72 13.71 -11.16 4.64
N GLY A 73 13.34 -9.92 4.98
CA GLY A 73 12.49 -9.64 6.15
C GLY A 73 13.14 -9.88 7.51
N VAL A 74 14.47 -9.88 7.60
CA VAL A 74 15.23 -10.32 8.78
C VAL A 74 15.17 -9.32 9.93
N ILE A 75 14.95 -9.80 11.16
CA ILE A 75 15.14 -9.01 12.39
C ILE A 75 16.56 -9.26 12.89
N SER A 76 17.44 -8.27 12.81
CA SER A 76 18.83 -8.43 13.25
C SER A 76 18.91 -8.52 14.79
N PRO A 77 19.98 -9.13 15.35
CA PRO A 77 20.19 -9.12 16.80
C PRO A 77 20.25 -7.70 17.40
N ALA A 78 20.73 -6.72 16.63
CA ALA A 78 20.79 -5.33 17.05
C ALA A 78 19.39 -4.71 17.13
N TRP A 79 18.53 -4.98 16.14
CA TRP A 79 17.13 -4.52 16.17
C TRP A 79 16.37 -5.18 17.30
N LYS A 80 16.55 -6.50 17.50
CA LYS A 80 15.90 -7.24 18.58
C LYS A 80 16.13 -6.61 19.96
N LYS A 81 17.33 -6.11 20.24
CA LYS A 81 17.62 -5.37 21.49
C LYS A 81 16.73 -4.13 21.66
N VAL A 82 16.56 -3.35 20.59
CA VAL A 82 15.69 -2.16 20.60
C VAL A 82 14.22 -2.56 20.74
N LEU A 83 13.79 -3.62 20.05
CA LEU A 83 12.41 -4.12 20.13
C LEU A 83 12.07 -4.64 21.53
N VAL A 84 12.99 -5.36 22.19
CA VAL A 84 12.85 -5.78 23.59
C VAL A 84 12.73 -4.56 24.51
N ALA A 85 13.64 -3.59 24.38
CA ALA A 85 13.58 -2.37 25.19
C ALA A 85 12.27 -1.59 24.99
N ALA A 86 11.74 -1.55 23.77
CA ALA A 86 10.44 -0.94 23.51
C ALA A 86 9.29 -1.66 24.23
N LEU A 87 9.28 -2.99 24.27
CA LEU A 87 8.28 -3.74 25.03
C LEU A 87 8.37 -3.42 26.53
N GLU A 88 9.58 -3.35 27.08
CA GLU A 88 9.84 -3.02 28.49
C GLU A 88 9.41 -1.59 28.85
N GLU A 89 9.59 -0.62 27.94
CA GLU A 89 9.09 0.77 28.04
C GLU A 89 7.56 0.87 27.78
N GLY A 90 6.90 -0.26 27.55
CA GLY A 90 5.46 -0.37 27.47
C GLY A 90 4.87 -0.01 26.10
N PHE A 91 5.65 -0.15 25.01
CA PHE A 91 5.14 -0.08 23.65
C PHE A 91 4.54 -1.43 23.23
N ASP A 92 3.50 -1.38 22.42
CA ASP A 92 3.18 -2.53 21.55
C ASP A 92 4.14 -2.49 20.33
N LEU A 93 4.34 -3.62 19.64
CA LEU A 93 5.15 -3.67 18.42
C LEU A 93 4.27 -3.95 17.20
N ALA A 94 4.56 -3.32 16.07
CA ALA A 94 3.91 -3.65 14.80
C ALA A 94 4.93 -3.82 13.68
N SER A 95 4.78 -4.87 12.88
CA SER A 95 5.70 -5.20 11.80
C SER A 95 4.97 -5.73 10.57
N GLY A 96 5.44 -5.28 9.41
CA GLY A 96 5.10 -5.86 8.11
C GLY A 96 6.22 -6.71 7.52
N LEU A 97 7.18 -7.20 8.31
CA LEU A 97 8.25 -8.06 7.81
C LEU A 97 7.76 -9.49 7.57
N HIS A 98 8.47 -10.23 6.72
CA HIS A 98 8.22 -11.66 6.51
C HIS A 98 8.63 -12.50 7.72
N ASN A 99 9.70 -12.14 8.42
CA ASN A 99 9.99 -12.74 9.73
C ASN A 99 9.03 -12.11 10.74
N LEU A 100 8.17 -12.94 11.31
CA LEU A 100 7.11 -12.49 12.19
C LEU A 100 7.66 -12.21 13.60
N LEU A 101 7.16 -11.16 14.23
CA LEU A 101 7.49 -10.81 15.62
C LEU A 101 7.14 -11.98 16.56
N ARG A 102 6.00 -12.63 16.33
CA ARG A 102 5.55 -13.78 17.15
C ARG A 102 6.37 -15.06 16.97
N GLU A 103 7.25 -15.11 15.97
CA GLU A 103 8.16 -16.24 15.74
C GLU A 103 9.52 -16.03 16.41
N GLU A 104 9.75 -14.87 17.03
CA GLU A 104 10.95 -14.57 17.82
C GLU A 104 10.70 -14.86 19.31
N PRO A 105 11.22 -15.97 19.87
CA PRO A 105 10.87 -16.40 21.23
C PRO A 105 11.19 -15.36 22.30
N ASP A 106 12.27 -14.60 22.11
CA ASP A 106 12.68 -13.53 23.02
C ASP A 106 11.65 -12.39 23.06
N LEU A 107 11.08 -12.03 21.90
CA LEU A 107 10.07 -10.97 21.82
C LEU A 107 8.75 -11.42 22.42
N VAL A 108 8.35 -12.66 22.17
CA VAL A 108 7.13 -13.25 22.75
C VAL A 108 7.21 -13.25 24.27
N ALA A 109 8.30 -13.77 24.84
CA ALA A 109 8.46 -13.86 26.28
C ALA A 109 8.40 -12.49 26.97
N VAL A 110 9.06 -11.47 26.40
CA VAL A 110 9.04 -10.10 26.95
C VAL A 110 7.67 -9.45 26.77
N ALA A 111 7.02 -9.63 25.61
CA ALA A 111 5.69 -9.10 25.38
C ALA A 111 4.67 -9.65 26.38
N GLU A 112 4.71 -10.96 26.67
CA GLU A 112 3.87 -11.59 27.69
C GLU A 112 4.16 -11.04 29.10
N ALA A 113 5.44 -10.93 29.48
CA ALA A 113 5.85 -10.40 30.78
C ALA A 113 5.42 -8.93 31.00
N CYS A 114 5.45 -8.12 29.96
CA CYS A 114 5.08 -6.70 29.99
C CYS A 114 3.59 -6.45 29.63
N GLY A 115 2.82 -7.50 29.33
CA GLY A 115 1.43 -7.41 28.90
C GLY A 115 1.23 -6.55 27.64
N ARG A 116 2.14 -6.68 26.67
CA ARG A 116 2.18 -5.94 25.39
C ARG A 116 1.72 -6.82 24.23
N GLU A 117 1.32 -6.17 23.15
CA GLU A 117 0.87 -6.85 21.92
C GLU A 117 1.96 -6.82 20.83
N LEU A 118 2.06 -7.93 20.09
CA LEU A 118 2.87 -8.05 18.87
C LEU A 118 1.93 -8.14 17.66
N HIS A 119 2.00 -7.15 16.77
CA HIS A 119 1.14 -7.03 15.60
C HIS A 119 1.90 -7.39 14.32
N ASP A 120 1.67 -8.59 13.81
CA ASP A 120 2.20 -9.06 12.53
C ASP A 120 1.17 -8.83 11.41
N VAL A 121 1.26 -7.67 10.72
CA VAL A 121 0.24 -7.28 9.72
C VAL A 121 0.28 -8.11 8.43
N ARG A 122 1.26 -9.02 8.30
CA ARG A 122 1.37 -9.99 7.20
C ARG A 122 0.66 -11.30 7.46
N VAL A 123 0.00 -11.45 8.60
CA VAL A 123 -0.74 -12.67 8.93
C VAL A 123 -2.22 -12.48 8.60
N PRO A 124 -2.81 -13.31 7.72
CA PRO A 124 -4.25 -13.39 7.56
C PRO A 124 -4.94 -13.71 8.90
N GLU A 125 -5.81 -12.82 9.37
CA GLU A 125 -6.57 -13.02 10.62
C GLU A 125 -7.90 -13.77 10.41
N VAL A 126 -8.28 -13.97 9.14
CA VAL A 126 -9.55 -14.58 8.73
C VAL A 126 -9.28 -15.71 7.75
N GLU A 127 -10.06 -16.78 7.86
CA GLU A 127 -10.12 -17.83 6.84
C GLU A 127 -10.91 -17.31 5.64
N TYR A 128 -10.21 -17.02 4.55
CA TYR A 128 -10.83 -16.51 3.34
C TYR A 128 -11.47 -17.65 2.53
N PRO A 129 -12.66 -17.44 1.97
CA PRO A 129 -13.28 -18.43 1.09
C PRO A 129 -12.56 -18.49 -0.26
N ILE A 130 -12.85 -19.53 -1.04
CA ILE A 130 -12.56 -19.52 -2.48
C ILE A 130 -13.51 -18.51 -3.14
N ALA A 131 -12.99 -17.71 -4.07
CA ALA A 131 -13.80 -16.74 -4.82
C ALA A 131 -14.95 -17.42 -5.57
N ASN A 132 -16.12 -16.79 -5.57
CA ASN A 132 -17.31 -17.30 -6.27
C ASN A 132 -17.75 -16.43 -7.46
N GLY A 133 -17.18 -15.23 -7.62
CA GLY A 133 -17.43 -14.33 -8.74
C GLY A 133 -18.83 -13.71 -8.77
N LYS A 134 -19.66 -13.89 -7.74
CA LYS A 134 -21.00 -13.30 -7.69
C LYS A 134 -20.88 -11.78 -7.63
N LYS A 135 -21.69 -11.09 -8.44
CA LYS A 135 -21.75 -9.62 -8.43
C LYS A 135 -22.17 -9.13 -7.06
N ARG A 136 -21.38 -8.22 -6.52
CA ARG A 136 -21.62 -7.54 -5.25
C ARG A 136 -22.10 -6.10 -5.51
N ARG A 137 -23.02 -5.60 -4.68
CA ARG A 137 -23.53 -4.22 -4.72
C ARG A 137 -22.44 -3.21 -4.36
N GLY A 138 -22.67 -1.95 -4.70
CA GLY A 138 -21.66 -0.89 -4.62
C GLY A 138 -20.65 -0.93 -5.77
N LYS A 139 -19.84 0.11 -5.85
CA LYS A 139 -18.86 0.35 -6.92
C LYS A 139 -17.44 0.03 -6.44
N ARG A 140 -16.60 -0.44 -7.35
CA ARG A 140 -15.21 -0.83 -7.05
C ARG A 140 -14.26 -0.22 -8.07
N VAL A 141 -13.18 0.40 -7.60
CA VAL A 141 -12.09 0.89 -8.45
C VAL A 141 -10.78 0.21 -8.06
N LEU A 142 -10.03 -0.28 -9.05
CA LEU A 142 -8.74 -0.94 -8.83
C LEU A 142 -7.61 -0.17 -9.52
N ALA A 143 -6.58 0.16 -8.76
CA ALA A 143 -5.32 0.65 -9.31
C ALA A 143 -4.49 -0.53 -9.87
N VAL A 144 -4.28 -0.59 -11.18
CA VAL A 144 -3.37 -1.55 -11.85
C VAL A 144 -2.16 -0.79 -12.36
N GLY A 145 -0.99 -1.42 -12.50
CA GLY A 145 0.21 -0.67 -12.88
C GLY A 145 1.14 -1.42 -13.80
N THR A 146 1.98 -0.66 -14.52
CA THR A 146 2.97 -1.19 -15.46
C THR A 146 4.03 -2.03 -14.72
N ASP A 147 4.30 -1.69 -13.45
CA ASP A 147 5.27 -2.38 -12.60
C ASP A 147 4.87 -2.32 -11.10
N CYS A 148 5.65 -2.97 -10.25
CA CYS A 148 5.63 -2.84 -8.81
C CYS A 148 6.14 -1.45 -8.37
N SER A 149 5.60 -0.93 -7.26
CA SER A 149 6.05 0.34 -6.66
C SER A 149 5.96 1.58 -7.57
N VAL A 150 5.00 1.61 -8.50
CA VAL A 150 4.71 2.76 -9.38
C VAL A 150 3.64 3.72 -8.83
N GLY A 151 3.33 3.65 -7.53
CA GLY A 151 2.40 4.58 -6.88
C GLY A 151 0.97 4.08 -6.64
N LYS A 152 0.61 2.83 -6.96
CA LYS A 152 -0.77 2.29 -6.83
C LYS A 152 -1.45 2.55 -5.48
N MET A 153 -0.73 2.39 -4.37
CA MET A 153 -1.26 2.70 -3.02
C MET A 153 -1.51 4.21 -2.84
N TYR A 154 -0.58 5.06 -3.31
CA TYR A 154 -0.72 6.51 -3.23
C TYR A 154 -1.87 7.00 -4.10
N THR A 155 -2.05 6.42 -5.30
CA THR A 155 -3.22 6.66 -6.14
C THR A 155 -4.52 6.37 -5.39
N ALA A 156 -4.62 5.19 -4.78
CA ALA A 156 -5.82 4.77 -4.06
C ALA A 156 -6.12 5.66 -2.83
N LEU A 157 -5.10 6.03 -2.06
CA LEU A 157 -5.26 6.91 -0.89
C LEU A 157 -5.60 8.35 -1.29
N ALA A 158 -4.93 8.91 -2.31
CA ALA A 158 -5.22 10.24 -2.83
C ALA A 158 -6.64 10.32 -3.40
N LEU A 159 -7.06 9.25 -4.06
CA LEU A 159 -8.40 9.13 -4.62
C LEU A 159 -9.46 9.10 -3.53
N ASP A 160 -9.25 8.32 -2.46
CA ASP A 160 -10.15 8.29 -1.30
C ASP A 160 -10.27 9.68 -0.66
N GLU A 161 -9.16 10.38 -0.48
CA GLU A 161 -9.16 11.74 0.05
C GLU A 161 -9.94 12.70 -0.86
N SER A 162 -9.72 12.64 -2.17
CA SER A 162 -10.38 13.51 -3.16
C SER A 162 -11.88 13.22 -3.25
N MET A 163 -12.27 11.94 -3.26
CA MET A 163 -13.66 11.50 -3.24
C MET A 163 -14.39 11.99 -1.99
N ARG A 164 -13.80 11.79 -0.80
CA ARG A 164 -14.39 12.27 0.46
C ARG A 164 -14.52 13.79 0.50
N LYS A 165 -13.51 14.54 0.03
CA LYS A 165 -13.58 16.01 -0.09
C LYS A 165 -14.72 16.48 -1.00
N LYS A 166 -15.03 15.71 -2.05
CA LYS A 166 -16.14 15.95 -2.98
C LYS A 166 -17.49 15.38 -2.49
N GLY A 167 -17.54 14.76 -1.31
CA GLY A 167 -18.77 14.22 -0.72
C GLY A 167 -19.18 12.85 -1.26
N LEU A 168 -18.33 12.15 -2.01
CA LEU A 168 -18.57 10.78 -2.42
C LEU A 168 -18.34 9.83 -1.24
N LYS A 169 -19.12 8.75 -1.19
CA LYS A 169 -18.90 7.67 -0.24
C LYS A 169 -17.77 6.79 -0.75
N SER A 170 -16.64 6.76 -0.05
CA SER A 170 -15.52 5.90 -0.41
C SER A 170 -14.88 5.24 0.80
N THR A 171 -14.29 4.06 0.57
CA THR A 171 -13.43 3.37 1.52
C THR A 171 -12.18 2.89 0.81
N PHE A 172 -11.01 3.30 1.28
CA PHE A 172 -9.74 2.69 0.88
C PHE A 172 -9.63 1.27 1.45
N ARG A 173 -9.37 0.30 0.56
CA ARG A 173 -9.26 -1.13 0.86
C ARG A 173 -7.80 -1.56 0.73
N ALA A 174 -7.13 -1.66 1.87
CA ALA A 174 -5.72 -2.04 1.93
C ALA A 174 -5.52 -3.51 1.57
N THR A 175 -4.54 -3.77 0.72
CA THR A 175 -4.18 -5.11 0.24
C THR A 175 -2.70 -5.44 0.47
N GLY A 176 -1.97 -4.56 1.16
CA GLY A 176 -0.57 -4.74 1.50
C GLY A 176 -0.25 -4.20 2.90
N GLN A 177 0.91 -4.61 3.42
CA GLN A 177 1.34 -4.28 4.80
C GLN A 177 1.28 -2.79 5.12
N THR A 178 1.70 -1.93 4.18
CA THR A 178 1.78 -0.48 4.42
C THR A 178 0.38 0.10 4.51
N GLY A 179 -0.52 -0.28 3.61
CA GLY A 179 -1.93 0.10 3.67
C GLY A 179 -2.59 -0.34 4.98
N ILE A 180 -2.28 -1.56 5.45
CA ILE A 180 -2.81 -2.08 6.73
C ILE A 180 -2.27 -1.26 7.92
N LEU A 181 -0.98 -0.89 7.94
CA LEU A 181 -0.42 -0.05 8.99
C LEU A 181 -0.99 1.38 8.99
N ILE A 182 -1.39 1.89 7.82
CA ILE A 182 -2.04 3.21 7.65
C ILE A 182 -3.49 3.20 8.14
N THR A 183 -4.22 2.10 7.93
CA THR A 183 -5.67 2.02 8.13
C THR A 183 -6.10 1.23 9.36
N GLY A 184 -5.26 0.32 9.83
CA GLY A 184 -5.56 -0.67 10.86
C GLY A 184 -6.39 -1.87 10.39
N ASN A 185 -6.70 -1.99 9.09
CA ASN A 185 -7.51 -3.08 8.53
C ASN A 185 -7.13 -3.36 7.06
N GLY A 186 -7.16 -4.61 6.63
CA GLY A 186 -7.01 -4.97 5.23
C GLY A 186 -6.67 -6.44 5.07
N VAL A 187 -6.20 -6.79 3.87
CA VAL A 187 -5.76 -8.15 3.54
C VAL A 187 -4.28 -8.11 3.17
N PRO A 188 -3.38 -8.83 3.85
CA PRO A 188 -2.00 -8.97 3.40
C PRO A 188 -1.94 -9.95 2.23
N LEU A 189 -2.36 -9.50 1.04
CA LEU A 189 -2.68 -10.38 -0.08
C LEU A 189 -1.50 -11.27 -0.51
N ASP A 190 -0.27 -10.76 -0.41
CA ASP A 190 0.94 -11.50 -0.76
C ASP A 190 1.28 -12.65 0.21
N ALA A 191 0.60 -12.71 1.37
CA ALA A 191 0.71 -13.79 2.35
C ALA A 191 -0.52 -14.73 2.34
N VAL A 192 -1.51 -14.47 1.48
CA VAL A 192 -2.67 -15.35 1.32
C VAL A 192 -2.31 -16.51 0.38
N VAL A 193 -2.67 -17.74 0.79
CA VAL A 193 -2.47 -18.93 -0.04
C VAL A 193 -3.25 -18.80 -1.35
N ALA A 194 -2.65 -19.22 -2.46
CA ALA A 194 -3.10 -18.97 -3.83
C ALA A 194 -4.61 -19.19 -4.06
N ASP A 195 -5.16 -20.32 -3.59
CA ASP A 195 -6.57 -20.70 -3.77
C ASP A 195 -7.56 -19.69 -3.17
N PHE A 196 -7.13 -18.90 -2.17
CA PHE A 196 -7.98 -17.97 -1.43
C PHE A 196 -7.68 -16.50 -1.75
N MET A 197 -6.68 -16.21 -2.58
CA MET A 197 -6.28 -14.83 -2.87
C MET A 197 -7.43 -14.00 -3.45
N ALA A 198 -8.12 -14.50 -4.47
CA ALA A 198 -9.25 -13.78 -5.06
C ALA A 198 -10.42 -13.65 -4.06
N GLY A 199 -10.71 -14.70 -3.29
CA GLY A 199 -11.81 -14.70 -2.33
C GLY A 199 -11.56 -13.76 -1.14
N SER A 200 -10.30 -13.54 -0.78
CA SER A 200 -9.92 -12.51 0.20
C SER A 200 -10.27 -11.10 -0.26
N ILE A 201 -10.21 -10.84 -1.57
CA ILE A 201 -10.60 -9.54 -2.16
C ILE A 201 -12.12 -9.40 -2.27
N GLU A 202 -12.84 -10.50 -2.54
CA GLU A 202 -14.31 -10.51 -2.44
C GLU A 202 -14.76 -10.18 -1.01
N TRP A 203 -14.11 -10.79 -0.01
CA TRP A 203 -14.36 -10.52 1.40
C TRP A 203 -14.04 -9.07 1.79
N LEU A 204 -12.92 -8.54 1.28
CA LEU A 204 -12.49 -7.16 1.54
C LEU A 204 -13.43 -6.12 0.93
N THR A 205 -14.14 -6.47 -0.15
CA THR A 205 -15.04 -5.58 -0.90
C THR A 205 -16.49 -6.10 -0.91
N PRO A 206 -17.13 -6.20 0.27
CA PRO A 206 -18.47 -6.79 0.42
C PRO A 206 -19.55 -5.96 -0.30
N ASP A 207 -20.81 -6.40 -0.19
CA ASP A 207 -21.94 -5.55 -0.58
C ASP A 207 -21.92 -4.22 0.17
N ASN A 208 -22.24 -3.14 -0.54
CA ASN A 208 -22.28 -1.79 -0.01
C ASN A 208 -23.45 -1.00 -0.63
N ASP A 209 -23.62 0.27 -0.24
CA ASP A 209 -24.55 1.18 -0.92
C ASP A 209 -24.21 1.30 -2.42
N ASP A 210 -25.22 1.46 -3.28
CA ASP A 210 -25.02 1.44 -4.74
C ASP A 210 -24.14 2.60 -5.24
N ASP A 211 -24.00 3.68 -4.45
CA ASP A 211 -23.15 4.85 -4.71
C ASP A 211 -21.81 4.82 -3.95
N HIS A 212 -21.53 3.77 -3.17
CA HIS A 212 -20.27 3.64 -2.42
C HIS A 212 -19.14 3.10 -3.30
N TRP A 213 -17.95 3.69 -3.20
CA TRP A 213 -16.73 3.24 -3.85
C TRP A 213 -15.77 2.52 -2.90
N ASP A 214 -15.58 1.23 -3.11
CA ASP A 214 -14.42 0.51 -2.58
C ASP A 214 -13.20 0.78 -3.47
N ILE A 215 -12.21 1.48 -2.92
CA ILE A 215 -10.97 1.85 -3.63
C ILE A 215 -9.90 0.83 -3.27
N ILE A 216 -9.65 -0.12 -4.17
CA ILE A 216 -8.78 -1.26 -3.94
C ILE A 216 -7.32 -0.86 -4.18
N GLU A 217 -6.49 -1.02 -3.15
CA GLU A 217 -5.04 -0.89 -3.26
C GLU A 217 -4.49 -1.89 -4.30
N GLY A 218 -3.73 -1.39 -5.26
CA GLY A 218 -3.11 -2.24 -6.26
C GLY A 218 -1.80 -2.88 -5.80
N GLN A 219 -1.61 -4.17 -6.06
CA GLN A 219 -0.35 -4.90 -5.84
C GLN A 219 0.24 -5.43 -7.15
N GLY A 220 1.55 -5.67 -7.16
CA GLY A 220 2.23 -6.32 -8.28
C GLY A 220 2.12 -5.58 -9.62
N SER A 221 2.30 -6.34 -10.70
CA SER A 221 1.94 -5.97 -12.07
C SER A 221 1.65 -7.26 -12.84
N LEU A 222 0.70 -7.24 -13.78
CA LEU A 222 0.41 -8.38 -14.67
C LEU A 222 1.63 -8.79 -15.52
N PHE A 223 2.57 -7.86 -15.72
CA PHE A 223 3.80 -8.07 -16.49
C PHE A 223 4.98 -8.51 -15.63
N HIS A 224 4.88 -8.40 -14.30
CA HIS A 224 5.97 -8.74 -13.41
C HIS A 224 5.98 -10.24 -13.11
N VAL A 225 7.01 -10.94 -13.60
CA VAL A 225 7.15 -12.41 -13.52
C VAL A 225 6.94 -12.97 -12.11
N SER A 226 7.44 -12.26 -11.08
CA SER A 226 7.31 -12.71 -9.69
C SER A 226 5.96 -12.41 -9.03
N TYR A 227 5.18 -11.44 -9.54
CA TYR A 227 4.05 -10.84 -8.80
C TYR A 227 2.76 -10.71 -9.62
N SER A 228 2.71 -11.26 -10.83
CA SER A 228 1.53 -11.24 -11.71
C SER A 228 0.34 -11.98 -11.09
N GLY A 229 0.58 -13.09 -10.39
CA GLY A 229 -0.47 -13.85 -9.69
C GLY A 229 -1.23 -13.02 -8.66
N VAL A 230 -0.53 -12.17 -7.91
CA VAL A 230 -1.13 -11.24 -6.94
C VAL A 230 -2.04 -10.24 -7.64
N THR A 231 -1.60 -9.70 -8.78
CA THR A 231 -2.37 -8.73 -9.56
C THR A 231 -3.62 -9.38 -10.14
N MET A 232 -3.52 -10.63 -10.63
CA MET A 232 -4.69 -11.35 -11.14
C MET A 232 -5.74 -11.64 -10.07
N ALA A 233 -5.31 -11.95 -8.84
CA ALA A 233 -6.23 -12.12 -7.73
C ALA A 233 -7.04 -10.84 -7.45
N LEU A 234 -6.40 -9.66 -7.53
CA LEU A 234 -7.08 -8.36 -7.41
C LEU A 234 -8.04 -8.10 -8.56
N VAL A 235 -7.63 -8.38 -9.81
CA VAL A 235 -8.46 -8.14 -11.00
C VAL A 235 -9.76 -8.96 -10.94
N HIS A 236 -9.66 -10.26 -10.66
CA HIS A 236 -10.85 -11.12 -10.58
C HIS A 236 -11.63 -10.95 -9.27
N GLY A 237 -10.95 -10.99 -8.12
CA GLY A 237 -11.61 -10.87 -6.81
C GLY A 237 -12.20 -9.49 -6.58
N GLY A 238 -11.57 -8.44 -7.11
CA GLY A 238 -12.02 -7.05 -6.98
C GLY A 238 -13.23 -6.71 -7.81
N GLN A 239 -13.53 -7.45 -8.90
CA GLN A 239 -14.71 -7.23 -9.75
C GLN A 239 -14.97 -5.75 -10.07
N ALA A 240 -13.89 -5.02 -10.38
CA ALA A 240 -13.91 -3.57 -10.42
C ALA A 240 -14.84 -3.03 -11.53
N ASP A 241 -15.54 -1.94 -11.24
CA ASP A 241 -16.28 -1.15 -12.23
C ASP A 241 -15.35 -0.21 -13.00
N ALA A 242 -14.24 0.19 -12.37
CA ALA A 242 -13.23 1.04 -12.98
C ALA A 242 -11.79 0.59 -12.69
N LEU A 243 -10.90 0.81 -13.64
CA LEU A 243 -9.45 0.68 -13.50
C LEU A 243 -8.78 2.04 -13.60
N ILE A 244 -7.76 2.26 -12.77
CA ILE A 244 -6.80 3.36 -12.89
C ILE A 244 -5.45 2.78 -13.28
N LEU A 245 -4.88 3.24 -14.39
CA LEU A 245 -3.57 2.79 -14.86
C LEU A 245 -2.47 3.56 -14.15
N CYS A 246 -1.55 2.86 -13.48
CA CYS A 246 -0.48 3.47 -12.71
C CYS A 246 0.87 3.25 -13.41
N HIS A 247 1.66 4.32 -13.52
CA HIS A 247 2.94 4.28 -14.24
C HIS A 247 4.02 5.13 -13.56
N GLU A 248 5.28 4.80 -13.79
CA GLU A 248 6.44 5.60 -13.38
C GLU A 248 7.38 5.68 -14.61
N PRO A 249 7.50 6.86 -15.25
CA PRO A 249 8.02 6.98 -16.61
C PRO A 249 9.54 6.90 -16.74
N THR A 250 10.28 7.02 -15.64
CA THR A 250 11.75 6.90 -15.63
C THR A 250 12.23 5.46 -15.48
N ARG A 251 11.30 4.51 -15.27
CA ARG A 251 11.59 3.08 -15.12
C ARG A 251 12.00 2.47 -16.45
N THR A 252 13.24 1.99 -16.55
CA THR A 252 13.76 1.34 -17.77
C THR A 252 13.54 -0.17 -17.82
N HIS A 253 13.43 -0.81 -16.65
CA HIS A 253 13.19 -2.24 -16.50
C HIS A 253 12.29 -2.52 -15.30
N LEU A 254 11.65 -3.69 -15.29
CA LEU A 254 10.83 -4.13 -14.16
C LEU A 254 11.68 -4.20 -12.88
N ARG A 255 11.08 -3.82 -11.75
CA ARG A 255 11.79 -3.68 -10.48
C ARG A 255 12.43 -5.00 -10.04
N GLY A 256 13.76 -5.02 -9.98
CA GLY A 256 14.54 -6.20 -9.57
C GLY A 256 14.72 -7.25 -10.67
N LEU A 257 14.29 -6.96 -11.91
CA LEU A 257 14.38 -7.82 -13.08
C LEU A 257 14.98 -7.02 -14.26
N PRO A 258 16.30 -6.78 -14.28
CA PRO A 258 16.96 -5.89 -15.25
C PRO A 258 16.86 -6.36 -16.71
N GLU A 259 16.55 -7.64 -16.95
CA GLU A 259 16.38 -8.23 -18.28
C GLU A 259 14.99 -7.98 -18.88
N TYR A 260 14.04 -7.41 -18.11
CA TYR A 260 12.65 -7.25 -18.53
C TYR A 260 12.30 -5.77 -18.65
N SER A 261 11.89 -5.34 -19.86
CA SER A 261 11.42 -3.98 -20.11
C SER A 261 10.07 -3.70 -19.44
N VAL A 262 9.82 -2.43 -19.11
CA VAL A 262 8.52 -1.98 -18.60
C VAL A 262 7.53 -1.89 -19.77
N PRO A 263 6.30 -2.39 -19.62
CA PRO A 263 5.26 -2.23 -20.65
C PRO A 263 4.81 -0.77 -20.75
N SER A 264 4.32 -0.41 -21.92
CA SER A 264 3.58 0.83 -22.13
C SER A 264 2.24 0.84 -21.39
N LEU A 265 1.68 2.05 -21.19
CA LEU A 265 0.32 2.21 -20.66
C LEU A 265 -0.74 1.55 -21.56
N GLN A 266 -0.54 1.59 -22.89
CA GLN A 266 -1.44 0.94 -23.85
C GLN A 266 -1.41 -0.58 -23.69
N GLU A 267 -0.23 -1.19 -23.57
CA GLU A 267 -0.12 -2.64 -23.31
C GLU A 267 -0.79 -3.02 -21.99
N LEU A 268 -0.60 -2.21 -20.93
CA LEU A 268 -1.29 -2.42 -19.66
C LEU A 268 -2.81 -2.34 -19.81
N TRP A 269 -3.33 -1.35 -20.54
CA TRP A 269 -4.75 -1.24 -20.83
C TRP A 269 -5.26 -2.49 -21.54
N ASP A 270 -4.63 -2.85 -22.65
CA ASP A 270 -5.05 -3.94 -23.53
C ASP A 270 -4.94 -5.31 -22.85
N THR A 271 -4.12 -5.42 -21.80
CA THR A 271 -3.99 -6.63 -20.98
C THR A 271 -4.99 -6.63 -19.82
N ALA A 272 -5.04 -5.56 -19.03
CA ALA A 272 -5.81 -5.53 -17.78
C ALA A 272 -7.33 -5.48 -18.02
N LEU A 273 -7.78 -4.68 -19.00
CA LEU A 273 -9.21 -4.45 -19.21
C LEU A 273 -9.95 -5.72 -19.67
N PRO A 274 -9.46 -6.51 -20.65
CA PRO A 274 -10.12 -7.77 -21.01
C PRO A 274 -10.21 -8.76 -19.84
N LEU A 275 -9.16 -8.85 -19.02
CA LEU A 275 -9.14 -9.72 -17.84
C LEU A 275 -10.15 -9.25 -16.78
N ALA A 276 -10.21 -7.95 -16.50
CA ALA A 276 -11.20 -7.39 -15.58
C ALA A 276 -12.64 -7.62 -16.07
N ARG A 277 -12.86 -7.57 -17.39
CA ARG A 277 -14.17 -7.81 -18.01
C ARG A 277 -14.66 -9.24 -17.92
N ILE A 278 -13.80 -10.21 -17.59
CA ILE A 278 -14.24 -11.57 -17.25
C ILE A 278 -15.09 -11.56 -15.97
N ALA A 279 -14.68 -10.80 -14.95
CA ALA A 279 -15.40 -10.71 -13.67
C ALA A 279 -16.51 -9.64 -13.70
N ASN A 280 -16.31 -8.55 -14.46
CA ASN A 280 -17.28 -7.46 -14.61
C ASN A 280 -17.32 -6.94 -16.05
N PRO A 281 -18.26 -7.39 -16.90
CA PRO A 281 -18.34 -6.98 -18.30
C PRO A 281 -18.46 -5.45 -18.52
N ALA A 282 -18.96 -4.72 -17.52
CA ALA A 282 -19.12 -3.26 -17.57
C ALA A 282 -17.84 -2.48 -17.19
N CYS A 283 -16.76 -3.17 -16.80
CA CYS A 283 -15.52 -2.53 -16.37
C CYS A 283 -14.94 -1.59 -17.45
N GLN A 284 -14.43 -0.44 -17.02
CA GLN A 284 -13.81 0.58 -17.86
C GLN A 284 -12.46 1.03 -17.30
N VAL A 285 -11.56 1.51 -18.15
CA VAL A 285 -10.40 2.30 -17.71
C VAL A 285 -10.81 3.76 -17.72
N VAL A 286 -10.61 4.47 -16.60
CA VAL A 286 -11.15 5.83 -16.43
C VAL A 286 -10.11 6.91 -16.20
N GLY A 287 -8.85 6.53 -15.98
CA GLY A 287 -7.78 7.50 -15.83
C GLY A 287 -6.41 6.89 -15.62
N VAL A 288 -5.41 7.76 -15.62
CA VAL A 288 -4.01 7.42 -15.46
C VAL A 288 -3.43 8.16 -14.25
N SER A 289 -2.70 7.42 -13.44
CA SER A 289 -1.91 7.94 -12.32
C SER A 289 -0.43 7.77 -12.62
N VAL A 290 0.31 8.87 -12.70
CA VAL A 290 1.74 8.84 -13.01
C VAL A 290 2.53 9.28 -11.79
N ASN A 291 3.47 8.45 -11.35
CA ASN A 291 4.46 8.84 -10.37
C ASN A 291 5.57 9.66 -11.06
N THR A 292 5.56 10.98 -10.88
CA THR A 292 6.53 11.90 -11.49
C THR A 292 7.63 12.35 -10.52
N GLN A 293 7.86 11.62 -9.42
CA GLN A 293 8.80 12.04 -8.36
C GLN A 293 10.23 12.29 -8.86
N HIS A 294 10.62 11.70 -10.00
CA HIS A 294 11.96 11.82 -10.59
C HIS A 294 12.02 12.85 -11.72
N MET A 295 10.94 13.60 -11.95
CA MET A 295 10.82 14.58 -13.03
C MET A 295 10.74 16.01 -12.48
N GLY A 296 11.23 16.97 -13.27
CA GLY A 296 10.97 18.39 -13.03
C GLY A 296 9.47 18.72 -13.12
N ALA A 297 9.02 19.82 -12.50
CA ALA A 297 7.60 20.18 -12.52
C ALA A 297 7.05 20.38 -13.95
N ASP A 298 7.72 21.20 -14.77
CA ASP A 298 7.28 21.46 -16.14
C ASP A 298 7.32 20.20 -17.02
N GLU A 299 8.31 19.32 -16.79
CA GLU A 299 8.42 18.03 -17.49
C GLU A 299 7.29 17.07 -17.10
N ALA A 300 6.96 17.01 -15.81
CA ALA A 300 5.84 16.22 -15.30
C ALA A 300 4.51 16.69 -15.91
N ASP A 301 4.25 18.00 -15.92
CA ASP A 301 3.03 18.58 -16.47
C ASP A 301 2.90 18.31 -17.98
N ALA A 302 3.99 18.50 -18.72
CA ALA A 302 4.03 18.19 -20.15
C ALA A 302 3.79 16.70 -20.42
N TYR A 303 4.36 15.82 -19.60
CA TYR A 303 4.18 14.37 -19.72
C TYR A 303 2.74 13.94 -19.43
N LEU A 304 2.11 14.51 -18.40
CA LEU A 304 0.70 14.26 -18.09
C LEU A 304 -0.20 14.72 -19.23
N ALA A 305 0.00 15.94 -19.74
CA ALA A 305 -0.78 16.46 -20.87
C ALA A 305 -0.66 15.59 -22.13
N LYS A 306 0.54 15.09 -22.41
CA LYS A 306 0.78 14.15 -23.51
C LYS A 306 -0.02 12.85 -23.32
N ILE A 307 -0.05 12.29 -22.11
CA ILE A 307 -0.86 11.09 -21.82
C ILE A 307 -2.36 11.38 -22.01
N GLU A 308 -2.85 12.55 -21.58
CA GLU A 308 -4.25 12.93 -21.79
C GLU A 308 -4.60 13.00 -23.28
N GLU A 309 -3.70 13.53 -24.11
CA GLU A 309 -3.84 13.55 -25.57
C GLU A 309 -3.82 12.14 -26.19
N GLU A 310 -2.85 11.30 -25.79
CA GLU A 310 -2.65 9.96 -26.37
C GLU A 310 -3.78 8.99 -26.02
N LEU A 311 -4.27 9.03 -24.77
CA LEU A 311 -5.25 8.06 -24.28
C LEU A 311 -6.68 8.60 -24.19
N GLY A 312 -6.87 9.92 -24.32
CA GLY A 312 -8.19 10.56 -24.17
C GLY A 312 -8.80 10.40 -22.77
N LEU A 313 -7.96 10.17 -21.75
CA LEU A 313 -8.34 9.97 -20.36
C LEU A 313 -7.63 10.99 -19.46
N PRO A 314 -8.22 11.36 -18.31
CA PRO A 314 -7.52 12.21 -17.35
C PRO A 314 -6.24 11.54 -16.84
N ALA A 315 -5.16 12.31 -16.78
CA ALA A 315 -3.88 11.90 -16.25
C ALA A 315 -3.44 12.84 -15.14
N VAL A 316 -3.04 12.28 -13.99
CA VAL A 316 -2.57 13.05 -12.83
C VAL A 316 -1.34 12.41 -12.21
N ASP A 317 -0.49 13.23 -11.60
CA ASP A 317 0.31 12.79 -10.46
C ASP A 317 -0.50 13.08 -9.20
N PRO A 318 -1.08 12.06 -8.55
CA PRO A 318 -2.01 12.28 -7.44
C PRO A 318 -1.33 12.82 -6.19
N TYR A 319 -0.01 12.59 -6.03
CA TYR A 319 0.74 13.09 -4.90
C TYR A 319 1.16 14.55 -5.10
N ARG A 320 1.49 14.93 -6.34
CA ARG A 320 1.88 16.30 -6.70
C ARG A 320 0.67 17.23 -6.88
N HIS A 321 -0.41 16.77 -7.50
CA HIS A 321 -1.52 17.62 -7.98
C HIS A 321 -2.90 17.31 -7.39
N SER A 322 -3.04 16.28 -6.54
CA SER A 322 -4.31 15.62 -6.14
C SER A 322 -4.89 14.64 -7.16
N ALA A 323 -5.84 13.82 -6.71
CA ALA A 323 -6.57 12.86 -7.55
C ALA A 323 -7.94 13.38 -8.01
N ASP A 324 -8.19 14.70 -7.97
CA ASP A 324 -9.50 15.29 -8.23
C ASP A 324 -10.05 14.94 -9.62
N LYS A 325 -9.22 15.00 -10.68
CA LYS A 325 -9.64 14.61 -12.04
C LYS A 325 -10.08 13.14 -12.11
N LEU A 326 -9.41 12.26 -11.35
CA LEU A 326 -9.75 10.83 -11.29
C LEU A 326 -11.07 10.61 -10.52
N ALA A 327 -11.26 11.35 -9.42
CA ALA A 327 -12.50 11.32 -8.67
C ALA A 327 -13.69 11.81 -9.51
N ASP A 328 -13.51 12.86 -10.33
CA ASP A 328 -14.53 13.37 -11.24
C ASP A 328 -14.90 12.35 -12.34
N ALA A 329 -13.90 11.65 -12.89
CA ALA A 329 -14.14 10.58 -13.86
C ALA A 329 -14.95 9.43 -13.25
N LEU A 330 -14.68 9.07 -12.00
CA LEU A 330 -15.42 8.01 -11.29
C LEU A 330 -16.82 8.46 -10.87
N ALA A 331 -17.02 9.73 -10.53
CA ALA A 331 -18.34 10.30 -10.22
C ALA A 331 -19.30 10.29 -11.43
N ALA A 332 -18.75 10.25 -12.64
CA ALA A 332 -19.52 10.21 -13.89
C ALA A 332 -20.00 8.79 -14.29
N LEU A 333 -19.52 7.74 -13.61
CA LEU A 333 -19.99 6.36 -13.77
C LEU A 333 -21.21 6.09 -12.89
#